data_AF-A0AAN8JP71-F1
#
_entry.id   AF-A0AAN8JP71-F1
#
_cell.length_a   1.000
_cell.length_b   1.000
_cell.length_c   1.000
_cell.angle_alpha   90.00
_cell.angle_beta   90.00
_cell.angle_gamma   90.00
#
_symmetry.space_group_name_H-M   'P 1'
#
loop_
_entity.id
_entity.type
_entity.pdbx_description
1 polymer ?
#
loop_
_entity_poly.entity_id
_entity_poly.type
_entity_poly.pdbx_seq_one_letter_code
_entity_poly.pdbx_strand_id
1 'polypeptide(L)'
;MVGKLIFLDLNFYLRGLAFVSSSFGGVIQEIHLTENDIQTVALINRELQTYINNMENTRLRDSIRNILNISRLGNQMMQSNKPWALVKGTAEEM
;
A
#
# COMPACT_ATOMS: atom_id res chain seq x y z
N MET A 1 -4.01 -3.74 -21.65
CA MET A 1 -4.65 -3.76 -20.31
C MET A 1 -3.82 -4.51 -19.27
N VAL A 2 -3.23 -5.67 -19.60
CA VAL A 2 -2.36 -6.46 -18.70
C VAL A 2 -1.09 -5.70 -18.24
N GLY A 3 -0.50 -4.86 -19.11
CA GLY A 3 0.68 -4.06 -18.75
C GLY A 3 0.46 -2.97 -17.69
N LYS A 4 -0.76 -2.46 -17.51
CA LYS A 4 -1.05 -1.47 -16.46
C LYS A 4 -1.19 -2.12 -15.07
N LEU A 5 -1.56 -3.40 -15.01
CA LEU A 5 -1.74 -4.16 -13.77
C LEU A 5 -0.40 -4.43 -13.07
N ILE A 6 0.57 -4.99 -13.81
CA ILE A 6 1.89 -5.35 -13.27
C ILE A 6 2.67 -4.10 -12.81
N PHE A 7 2.45 -2.96 -13.47
CA PHE A 7 3.07 -1.69 -13.10
C PHE A 7 2.52 -1.07 -11.80
N LEU A 8 1.28 -1.38 -11.36
CA LEU A 8 0.78 -0.85 -10.09
C LEU A 8 1.37 -1.59 -8.88
N ASP A 9 1.47 -2.92 -8.97
CA ASP A 9 1.93 -3.80 -7.89
C ASP A 9 3.39 -3.54 -7.52
N LEU A 10 4.26 -3.47 -8.52
CA LEU A 10 5.67 -3.19 -8.29
C LEU A 10 5.90 -1.75 -7.83
N ASN A 11 5.09 -0.80 -8.31
CA ASN A 11 5.30 0.62 -8.03
C ASN A 11 4.98 1.00 -6.58
N PHE A 12 3.95 0.41 -5.96
CA PHE A 12 3.68 0.60 -4.54
C PHE A 12 4.84 0.08 -3.69
N TYR A 13 5.23 -1.18 -3.91
CA TYR A 13 6.29 -1.84 -3.15
C TYR A 13 7.64 -1.12 -3.30
N LEU A 14 8.03 -0.82 -4.54
CA LEU A 14 9.30 -0.13 -4.83
C LEU A 14 9.32 1.30 -4.28
N ARG A 15 8.20 2.04 -4.31
CA ARG A 15 8.14 3.38 -3.73
C ARG A 15 8.22 3.36 -2.20
N GLY A 16 7.55 2.41 -1.54
CA GLY A 16 7.68 2.24 -0.10
C GLY A 16 9.11 1.92 0.32
N LEU A 17 9.73 0.96 -0.36
CA LEU A 17 11.11 0.55 -0.07
C LEU A 17 12.12 1.67 -0.36
N ALA A 18 12.00 2.33 -1.51
CA ALA A 18 12.86 3.46 -1.87
C ALA A 18 12.67 4.65 -0.93
N PHE A 19 11.47 4.86 -0.41
CA PHE A 19 11.19 5.92 0.56
C PHE A 19 11.86 5.64 1.92
N VAL A 20 11.70 4.44 2.48
CA VAL A 20 12.35 4.08 3.75
C VAL A 20 13.88 4.12 3.62
N SER A 21 14.42 3.62 2.51
CA SER A 21 15.85 3.66 2.25
C SER A 21 16.40 5.08 2.07
N SER A 22 15.66 5.98 1.42
CA SER A 22 16.13 7.34 1.13
C SER A 22 15.87 8.34 2.25
N SER A 23 14.78 8.16 3.00
CA SER A 23 14.31 9.12 4.02
C SER A 23 14.74 8.74 5.44
N PHE A 24 14.90 7.45 5.72
CA PHE A 24 15.18 6.94 7.08
C PHE A 24 16.38 6.00 7.15
N GLY A 25 17.21 5.97 6.11
CA GLY A 25 18.42 5.12 6.07
C GLY A 25 18.13 3.62 6.18
N GLY A 26 16.92 3.18 5.79
CA GLY A 26 16.51 1.78 5.89
C GLY A 26 15.91 1.38 7.25
N VAL A 27 15.74 2.32 8.19
CA VAL A 27 15.13 2.05 9.50
C VAL A 27 13.64 2.37 9.45
N ILE A 28 12.81 1.45 9.96
CA ILE A 28 11.36 1.67 10.09
C ILE A 28 11.12 2.58 11.30
N GLN A 29 10.49 3.73 11.06
CA GLN A 29 10.16 4.70 12.10
C GLN A 29 8.89 4.32 12.86
N GLU A 30 8.65 5.00 13.97
CA GLU A 30 7.41 4.88 14.74
C GLU A 30 6.18 5.21 13.86
N ILE A 31 5.20 4.31 13.89
CA ILE A 31 4.04 4.36 13.01
C ILE A 31 2.88 5.03 13.76
N HIS A 32 2.61 6.29 13.42
CA HIS A 32 1.40 6.99 13.88
C HIS A 32 0.30 6.85 12.83
N LEU A 33 -0.68 5.99 13.10
CA LEU A 33 -1.80 5.74 12.19
C LEU A 33 -2.88 6.82 12.36
N THR A 34 -3.28 7.44 11.27
CA THR A 34 -4.48 8.27 11.22
C THR A 34 -5.73 7.39 11.07
N GLU A 35 -6.91 7.95 11.35
CA GLU A 35 -8.20 7.26 11.12
C GLU A 35 -8.35 6.76 9.67
N ASN A 36 -7.87 7.54 8.70
CA ASN A 36 -7.89 7.15 7.28
C ASN A 36 -6.95 5.96 6.99
N ASP A 37 -5.81 5.87 7.68
CA ASP A 37 -4.90 4.73 7.56
C ASP A 37 -5.53 3.48 8.15
N ILE A 38 -6.20 3.59 9.30
CA ILE A 38 -6.94 2.49 9.94
C ILE A 38 -8.04 1.98 9.01
N GLN A 39 -8.82 2.87 8.39
CA GLN A 39 -9.85 2.49 7.41
C GLN A 39 -9.24 1.78 6.19
N THR A 40 -8.11 2.26 5.69
CA THR A 40 -7.40 1.62 4.58
C THR A 40 -6.93 0.21 4.94
N VAL A 41 -6.36 0.03 6.14
CA VAL A 41 -5.94 -1.27 6.66
C VAL A 41 -7.13 -2.23 6.79
N ALA A 42 -8.29 -1.74 7.27
CA ALA A 42 -9.50 -2.54 7.36
C ALA A 42 -9.98 -3.01 5.97
N LEU A 43 -9.93 -2.14 4.96
CA LEU A 43 -10.27 -2.49 3.57
C LEU A 43 -9.30 -3.52 2.99
N ILE A 44 -7.99 -3.37 3.22
CA ILE A 44 -6.97 -4.33 2.81
C ILE A 44 -7.22 -5.69 3.46
N ASN A 45 -7.51 -5.72 4.76
CA ASN A 45 -7.78 -6.95 5.48
C ASN A 45 -9.02 -7.67 4.93
N ARG A 46 -10.09 -6.93 4.61
CA ARG A 46 -11.28 -7.49 3.97
C ARG A 46 -10.98 -8.09 2.59
N GLU A 47 -10.20 -7.41 1.77
CA GLU A 47 -9.77 -7.95 0.47
C GLU A 47 -8.88 -9.18 0.62
N LEU A 48 -8.02 -9.22 1.64
CA LEU A 48 -7.19 -10.38 1.96
C LEU A 48 -8.03 -11.60 2.37
N GLN A 49 -9.05 -11.42 3.22
CA GLN A 49 -9.97 -12.51 3.55
C GLN A 49 -10.70 -13.04 2.30
N THR A 50 -11.08 -12.14 1.40
CA THR A 50 -11.73 -12.51 0.13
C THR A 50 -10.76 -13.27 -0.78
N TYR A 51 -9.49 -12.84 -0.84
CA TYR A 51 -8.42 -13.55 -1.54
C TYR A 51 -8.25 -14.97 -1.02
N ILE A 52 -8.14 -15.15 0.30
CA ILE A 52 -7.96 -16.47 0.93
C ILE A 52 -9.12 -17.39 0.55
N ASN A 53 -10.37 -16.92 0.73
CA ASN A 53 -11.55 -17.70 0.34
C ASN A 53 -11.55 -18.05 -1.16
N ASN A 54 -11.15 -17.13 -2.03
CA ASN A 54 -11.05 -17.40 -3.47
C ASN A 54 -9.97 -18.45 -3.77
N MET A 55 -8.83 -18.41 -3.11
CA MET A 55 -7.75 -19.39 -3.26
C MET A 55 -8.17 -20.78 -2.79
N GLU A 56 -8.82 -20.88 -1.62
CA GLU A 56 -9.35 -22.14 -1.08
C GLU A 56 -10.38 -22.78 -2.02
N ASN A 57 -11.17 -21.96 -2.72
CA ASN A 57 -12.15 -22.42 -3.72
C ASN A 57 -11.57 -22.52 -5.14
N THR A 58 -10.23 -22.49 -5.31
CA THR A 58 -9.55 -22.59 -6.61
C THR A 58 -9.96 -21.52 -7.63
N ARG A 59 -10.46 -20.37 -7.16
CA ARG A 59 -10.85 -19.20 -7.98
C ARG A 59 -9.64 -18.32 -8.24
N LEU A 60 -8.64 -18.86 -8.94
CA LEU A 60 -7.35 -18.20 -9.17
C LEU A 60 -7.48 -16.85 -9.89
N ARG A 61 -8.38 -16.76 -10.88
CA ARG A 61 -8.61 -15.50 -11.62
C ARG A 61 -9.14 -14.39 -10.71
N ASP A 62 -10.03 -14.72 -9.78
CA ASP A 62 -10.60 -13.76 -8.84
C ASP A 62 -9.58 -13.38 -7.76
N SER A 63 -8.80 -14.36 -7.31
CA SER A 63 -7.69 -14.14 -6.36
C SER A 63 -6.67 -13.12 -6.88
N ILE A 64 -6.33 -13.19 -8.17
CA ILE A 64 -5.47 -12.17 -8.81
C ILE A 64 -6.11 -10.78 -8.72
N ARG A 65 -7.43 -10.65 -8.91
CA ARG A 65 -8.12 -9.36 -8.78
C ARG A 65 -8.06 -8.81 -7.35
N ASN A 66 -8.14 -9.67 -6.33
CA ASN A 66 -7.99 -9.23 -4.94
C ASN A 66 -6.59 -8.64 -4.68
N ILE A 67 -5.53 -9.30 -5.15
CA ILE A 67 -4.15 -8.79 -5.02
C ILE A 67 -4.01 -7.41 -5.68
N LEU A 68 -4.56 -7.25 -6.88
CA LEU A 68 -4.53 -5.98 -7.61
C LEU A 68 -5.31 -4.87 -6.89
N ASN A 69 -6.43 -5.22 -6.26
CA ASN A 69 -7.20 -4.28 -5.46
C ASN A 69 -6.44 -3.82 -4.22
N ILE A 70 -5.75 -4.73 -3.53
CA ILE A 70 -4.89 -4.41 -2.38
C ILE A 70 -3.77 -3.44 -2.79
N SER A 71 -3.09 -3.73 -3.90
CA SER A 71 -2.06 -2.87 -4.47
C SER A 71 -2.58 -1.48 -4.85
N ARG A 72 -3.80 -1.41 -5.42
CA ARG A 72 -4.47 -0.14 -5.72
C ARG A 72 -4.74 0.68 -4.45
N LEU A 73 -5.23 0.04 -3.38
CA LEU A 73 -5.50 0.69 -2.10
C LEU A 73 -4.20 1.26 -1.49
N GLY A 74 -3.12 0.48 -1.48
CA GLY A 74 -1.80 0.94 -1.01
C GLY A 74 -1.26 2.12 -1.81
N ASN A 75 -1.40 2.08 -3.14
CA ASN A 75 -1.02 3.20 -4.01
C ASN A 75 -1.84 4.47 -3.75
N GLN A 76 -3.14 4.34 -3.47
CA GLN A 76 -4.00 5.47 -3.12
C GLN A 76 -3.60 6.08 -1.78
N MET A 77 -3.37 5.25 -0.75
CA MET A 77 -2.91 5.70 0.55
C MET A 77 -1.60 6.50 0.44
N MET A 78 -0.62 5.96 -0.27
CA MET A 78 0.67 6.61 -0.47
C MET A 78 0.56 7.94 -1.25
N GLN A 79 -0.36 8.03 -2.22
CA GLN A 79 -0.61 9.28 -2.96
C GLN A 79 -1.35 10.32 -2.14
N SER A 80 -2.29 9.91 -1.30
CA SER A 80 -3.03 10.81 -0.41
C SER A 80 -2.13 11.38 0.68
N ASN A 81 -1.32 10.53 1.31
CA ASN A 81 -0.45 10.95 2.42
C ASN A 81 0.79 11.72 1.94
N LYS A 82 1.15 11.63 0.65
CA LYS A 82 2.32 12.30 0.02
C LYS A 82 3.55 12.31 0.95
N PRO A 83 4.02 11.14 1.41
CA PRO A 83 5.04 11.07 2.46
C PRO A 83 6.37 11.73 2.05
N TRP A 84 6.68 11.78 0.75
CA TRP A 84 7.84 12.50 0.20
C TRP A 84 7.77 14.03 0.34
N ALA A 85 6.56 14.59 0.50
CA ALA A 85 6.36 16.00 0.78
C ALA A 85 6.47 16.28 2.29
N LEU A 86 5.92 15.39 3.12
CA LEU A 86 5.97 15.50 4.58
C LEU A 86 7.41 15.39 5.12
N VAL A 87 8.25 14.51 4.57
CA VAL A 87 9.68 14.41 4.97
C VAL A 87 10.49 15.66 4.64
N LYS A 88 10.05 16.48 3.68
CA LYS A 88 10.69 17.75 3.33
C LYS A 88 10.09 18.95 4.05
N GLY A 89 8.97 18.77 4.76
CA GLY A 89 8.34 19.77 5.61
C GLY A 89 9.14 19.95 6.90
N THR A 90 9.57 21.17 7.15
CA THR A 90 10.36 21.60 8.31
C THR A 90 9.66 21.32 9.64
N ALA A 91 10.46 20.86 10.61
CA ALA A 91 10.45 20.92 12.09
C ALA A 91 9.31 21.60 12.91
N GLU A 92 8.18 22.00 12.37
CA GLU A 92 7.13 22.77 13.06
C GLU A 92 5.73 22.12 13.01
N GLU A 93 5.59 20.94 12.40
CA GLU A 93 4.34 20.16 12.37
C GLU A 93 4.53 18.71 12.86
N MET A 94 5.59 18.44 13.63
CA MET A 94 5.70 17.23 14.48
C MET A 94 5.23 17.54 15.89
#